data_AF-A0A5K3F352-F1
#
_entry.id   AF-A0A5K3F352-F1
#
_cell.length_a   1.000
_cell.length_b   1.000
_cell.length_c   1.000
_cell.angle_alpha   90.00
_cell.angle_beta   90.00
_cell.angle_gamma   90.00
#
_symmetry.space_group_name_H-M   'P 1'
#
loop_
_entity.id
_entity.type
_entity.pdbx_description
1 polymer ?
#
loop_
_entity_poly.entity_id
_entity_poly.type
_entity_poly.pdbx_seq_one_letter_code
_entity_poly.pdbx_strand_id
1 'polypeptide(L)'
;MVLKDLQDKNETFEIDAQQYKLTKDCPGVSFKVNPTRIPDGTTTLKQWENFTKCNFQRAESEVKASQRLCNAIFATMKDVENSLDAQGRAADFALRQRTHEDELALDELKWRLKKTEEEIEEMINDLDKLELEMQSEAQMMKLAQTRLERRTYRPGADLCRDQPQYGLTDEVNQLNSSRNSLLYKQAECRHQLHALEATRNRLKEGVAIKENSLRIDTNCLELRKTRMNGSGRYEGLDEVNCAKLMAGHPTGDEAVCEATRLDKVPTYTKLDAIASACALENSPKKVVQ
;
A
#
# COMPACT_ATOMS: atom_id res chain seq x y z
N MET A 1 48.93 11.60 13.51
CA MET A 1 49.74 11.22 14.70
C MET A 1 50.55 9.96 14.43
N VAL A 2 49.92 8.80 14.14
CA VAL A 2 50.63 7.55 13.77
C VAL A 2 51.50 7.72 12.52
N LEU A 3 50.98 8.37 11.47
CA LEU A 3 51.74 8.68 10.25
C LEU A 3 53.00 9.52 10.51
N LYS A 4 52.89 10.49 11.42
CA LYS A 4 54.02 11.35 11.78
C LYS A 4 55.08 10.57 12.59
N ASP A 5 54.65 9.72 13.53
CA ASP A 5 55.55 8.80 14.26
C ASP A 5 56.27 7.82 13.33
N LEU A 6 55.59 7.30 12.29
CA LEU A 6 56.21 6.44 11.27
C LEU A 6 57.23 7.21 10.41
N GLN A 7 56.90 8.43 9.99
CA GLN A 7 57.83 9.30 9.26
C GLN A 7 59.09 9.60 10.10
N ASP A 8 58.91 9.97 11.36
CA ASP A 8 60.03 10.31 12.25
C ASP A 8 60.92 9.09 12.52
N LYS A 9 60.34 7.88 12.62
CA LYS A 9 61.09 6.62 12.74
C LYS A 9 61.84 6.25 11.47
N ASN A 10 61.26 6.47 10.29
CA ASN A 10 61.95 6.25 9.02
C ASN A 10 63.12 7.22 8.84
N GLU A 11 62.93 8.50 9.14
CA GLU A 11 64.00 9.50 9.11
C GLU A 11 65.12 9.15 10.09
N THR A 12 64.78 8.69 11.30
CA THR A 12 65.77 8.20 12.29
C THR A 12 66.55 7.00 11.76
N PHE A 13 65.86 6.02 11.16
CA PHE A 13 66.51 4.85 10.56
C PHE A 13 67.45 5.23 9.42
N GLU A 14 67.06 6.18 8.56
CA GLU A 14 67.90 6.69 7.49
C GLU A 14 69.17 7.36 8.01
N ILE A 15 69.04 8.18 9.06
CA ILE A 15 70.18 8.80 9.75
C ILE A 15 71.13 7.73 10.29
N ASP A 16 70.60 6.73 11.01
CA ASP A 16 71.40 5.64 11.59
C ASP A 16 72.08 4.77 10.51
N ALA A 17 71.37 4.49 9.41
CA ALA A 17 71.91 3.78 8.26
C ALA A 17 73.03 4.55 7.56
N GLN A 18 72.95 5.88 7.53
CA GLN A 18 74.04 6.74 7.05
C GLN A 18 75.22 6.73 8.02
N GLN A 19 74.99 6.74 9.33
CA GLN A 19 76.07 6.66 10.33
C GLN A 19 76.80 5.31 10.28
N TYR A 20 76.08 4.20 10.11
CA TYR A 20 76.68 2.86 9.98
C TYR A 20 77.65 2.75 8.80
N LYS A 21 77.40 3.50 7.72
CA LYS A 21 78.25 3.52 6.51
C LYS A 21 79.52 4.37 6.66
N LEU A 22 79.67 5.13 7.73
CA LEU A 22 80.85 5.98 7.95
C LEU A 22 82.07 5.14 8.33
N THR A 23 83.17 5.37 7.62
CA THR A 23 84.50 4.83 7.93
C THR A 23 85.43 5.99 8.30
N LYS A 24 86.52 5.73 9.04
CA LYS A 24 87.50 6.74 9.46
C LYS A 24 88.08 7.60 8.32
N ASP A 25 88.06 7.05 7.10
CA ASP A 25 88.63 7.67 5.89
C ASP A 25 87.58 8.47 5.09
N CYS A 26 86.34 8.60 5.58
CA CYS A 26 85.26 9.32 4.89
C CYS A 26 85.40 10.85 4.98
N PRO A 27 85.27 11.59 3.86
CA PRO A 27 85.29 13.06 3.85
C PRO A 27 84.02 13.61 4.52
N GLY A 28 84.15 14.02 5.79
CA GLY A 28 83.04 14.48 6.63
C GLY A 28 83.27 14.24 8.13
N VAL A 29 84.14 13.27 8.45
CA VAL A 29 84.60 13.01 9.82
C VAL A 29 85.48 14.17 10.30
N SER A 30 85.00 14.91 11.30
CA SER A 30 85.63 16.13 11.83
C SER A 30 85.30 16.30 13.30
N PHE A 31 86.15 17.03 14.05
CA PHE A 31 85.89 17.36 15.45
C PHE A 31 84.64 18.25 15.57
N LYS A 32 83.67 17.82 16.39
CA LYS A 32 82.44 18.57 16.65
C LYS A 32 82.54 19.33 17.97
N VAL A 33 81.90 20.50 18.04
CA VAL A 33 81.84 21.32 19.26
C VAL A 33 80.86 20.70 20.25
N ASN A 34 81.30 20.46 21.49
CA ASN A 34 80.51 19.85 22.58
C ASN A 34 79.81 18.52 22.17
N PRO A 35 80.58 17.47 21.80
CA PRO A 35 80.03 16.22 21.29
C PRO A 35 79.24 15.41 22.32
N THR A 36 79.40 15.70 23.62
CA THR A 36 78.69 15.04 24.72
C THR A 36 77.42 15.77 25.14
N ARG A 37 76.99 16.80 24.39
CA ARG A 37 75.75 17.53 24.68
C ARG A 37 74.55 16.60 24.50
N ILE A 38 73.68 16.56 25.52
CA ILE A 38 72.35 15.97 25.41
C ILE A 38 71.41 17.10 24.98
N PRO A 39 70.77 17.01 23.80
CA PRO A 39 69.78 18.01 23.38
C PRO A 39 68.62 18.11 24.38
N ASP A 40 68.09 19.32 24.55
CA ASP A 40 66.89 19.54 25.36
C ASP A 40 65.69 18.82 24.73
N GLY A 41 64.90 18.12 25.55
CA GLY A 41 63.80 17.26 25.07
C GLY A 41 64.21 15.86 24.61
N THR A 42 65.46 15.43 24.88
CA THR A 42 65.88 14.04 24.60
C THR A 42 65.06 13.05 25.42
N THR A 43 64.46 12.08 24.74
CA THR A 43 63.63 11.04 25.35
C THR A 43 64.51 9.88 25.81
N THR A 44 64.27 9.34 27.01
CA THR A 44 64.95 8.11 27.46
C THR A 44 64.43 6.88 26.71
N LEU A 45 65.24 5.82 26.59
CA LEU A 45 64.84 4.58 25.91
C LEU A 45 63.50 4.03 26.45
N LYS A 46 63.30 4.06 27.77
CA LYS A 46 62.06 3.63 28.42
C LYS A 46 60.85 4.51 28.05
N GLN A 47 61.04 5.82 27.92
CA GLN A 47 59.98 6.74 27.48
C GLN A 47 59.65 6.55 25.99
N TRP A 48 60.63 6.30 25.13
CA TRP A 48 60.41 5.98 23.71
C TRP A 48 59.67 4.66 23.53
N GLU A 49 60.06 3.63 24.29
CA GLU A 49 59.40 2.32 24.28
C GLU A 49 57.94 2.45 24.72
N ASN A 50 57.68 3.21 25.78
CA ASN A 50 56.32 3.49 26.26
C ASN A 50 55.51 4.28 25.23
N PHE A 51 56.10 5.29 24.57
CA PHE A 51 55.42 6.07 23.52
C PHE A 51 55.05 5.18 22.33
N THR A 52 55.97 4.34 21.86
CA THR A 52 55.72 3.42 20.75
C THR A 52 54.67 2.37 21.10
N LYS A 53 54.74 1.78 22.31
CA LYS A 53 53.72 0.83 22.81
C LYS A 53 52.34 1.49 22.90
N CYS A 54 52.26 2.71 23.44
CA CYS A 54 51.02 3.45 23.54
C CYS A 54 50.44 3.79 22.16
N ASN A 55 51.29 4.22 21.21
CA ASN A 55 50.87 4.52 19.85
C ASN A 55 50.36 3.26 19.11
N PHE A 56 51.04 2.13 19.28
CA PHE A 56 50.59 0.84 18.75
C PHE A 56 49.24 0.41 19.32
N GLN A 57 49.08 0.43 20.66
CA GLN A 57 47.82 0.08 21.30
C GLN A 57 46.67 0.99 20.86
N ARG A 58 46.95 2.29 20.69
CA ARG A 58 45.98 3.25 20.16
C ARG A 58 45.60 2.89 18.73
N ALA A 59 46.57 2.67 17.83
CA ALA A 59 46.30 2.29 16.44
C ALA A 59 45.50 0.98 16.35
N GLU A 60 45.86 -0.03 17.15
CA GLU A 60 45.13 -1.30 17.23
C GLU A 60 43.69 -1.09 17.73
N SER A 61 43.49 -0.21 18.72
CA SER A 61 42.16 0.11 19.23
C SER A 61 41.28 0.80 18.18
N GLU A 62 41.85 1.71 17.39
CA GLU A 62 41.15 2.42 16.31
C GLU A 62 40.78 1.46 15.16
N VAL A 63 41.69 0.55 14.78
CA VAL A 63 41.40 -0.47 13.76
C VAL A 63 40.29 -1.41 14.22
N LYS A 64 40.34 -1.87 15.49
CA LYS A 64 39.26 -2.67 16.08
C LYS A 64 37.94 -1.91 16.13
N ALA A 65 37.97 -0.62 16.47
CA ALA A 65 36.78 0.22 16.48
C ALA A 65 36.17 0.39 15.07
N SER A 66 37.02 0.66 14.07
CA SER A 66 36.62 0.75 12.66
C SER A 66 36.01 -0.56 12.16
N GLN A 67 36.64 -1.70 12.42
CA GLN A 67 36.11 -3.00 12.02
C GLN A 67 34.74 -3.29 12.67
N ARG A 68 34.57 -2.96 13.95
CA ARG A 68 33.27 -3.08 14.64
C ARG A 68 32.22 -2.20 14.00
N LEU A 69 32.56 -0.96 13.65
CA LEU A 69 31.65 -0.04 12.97
C LEU A 69 31.24 -0.57 11.60
N CYS A 70 32.19 -1.00 10.77
CA CYS A 70 31.89 -1.60 9.46
C CYS A 70 30.98 -2.82 9.62
N ASN A 71 31.32 -3.76 10.51
CA ASN A 71 30.50 -4.93 10.77
C ASN A 71 29.08 -4.56 11.22
N ALA A 72 28.94 -3.55 12.08
CA ALA A 72 27.63 -3.05 12.51
C ALA A 72 26.84 -2.45 11.33
N ILE A 73 27.48 -1.66 10.47
CA ILE A 73 26.85 -1.09 9.26
C ILE A 73 26.34 -2.23 8.36
N PHE A 74 27.17 -3.22 8.05
CA PHE A 74 26.75 -4.36 7.21
C PHE A 74 25.62 -5.19 7.85
N ALA A 75 25.67 -5.41 9.15
CA ALA A 75 24.59 -6.08 9.87
C ALA A 75 23.28 -5.30 9.72
N THR A 76 23.31 -3.99 9.95
CA THR A 76 22.11 -3.14 9.80
C THR A 76 21.60 -3.09 8.36
N MET A 77 22.48 -3.05 7.36
CA MET A 77 22.08 -3.12 5.95
C MET A 77 21.38 -4.44 5.64
N LYS A 78 21.90 -5.56 6.17
CA LYS A 78 21.29 -6.86 5.96
C LYS A 78 19.95 -7.01 6.68
N ASP A 79 19.85 -6.48 7.90
CA ASP A 79 18.59 -6.46 8.64
C ASP A 79 17.52 -5.64 7.92
N VAL A 80 17.89 -4.48 7.36
CA VAL A 80 17.00 -3.65 6.55
C VAL A 80 16.56 -4.38 5.28
N GLU A 81 17.48 -5.01 4.55
CA GLU A 81 17.17 -5.81 3.36
C GLU A 81 16.15 -6.92 3.69
N ASN A 82 16.43 -7.71 4.73
CA ASN A 82 15.54 -8.78 5.18
C ASN A 82 14.16 -8.25 5.60
N SER A 83 14.11 -7.09 6.28
CA SER A 83 12.87 -6.45 6.70
C SER A 83 12.07 -5.94 5.50
N LEU A 84 12.72 -5.33 4.51
CA LEU A 84 12.07 -4.84 3.29
C LEU A 84 11.50 -6.00 2.47
N ASP A 85 12.27 -7.09 2.32
CA ASP A 85 11.83 -8.32 1.67
C ASP A 85 10.61 -8.93 2.38
N ALA A 86 10.63 -8.98 3.72
CA ALA A 86 9.51 -9.48 4.51
C ALA A 86 8.26 -8.61 4.35
N GLN A 87 8.42 -7.28 4.39
CA GLN A 87 7.32 -6.33 4.18
C GLN A 87 6.76 -6.43 2.75
N GLY A 88 7.63 -6.58 1.74
CA GLY A 88 7.22 -6.80 0.35
C GLY A 88 6.35 -8.03 0.21
N ARG A 89 6.81 -9.18 0.72
CA ARG A 89 6.05 -10.44 0.72
C ARG A 89 4.73 -10.33 1.49
N ALA A 90 4.73 -9.69 2.65
CA ALA A 90 3.52 -9.51 3.46
C ALA A 90 2.47 -8.65 2.72
N ALA A 91 2.90 -7.57 2.07
CA ALA A 91 2.01 -6.73 1.30
C ALA A 91 1.48 -7.43 0.03
N ASP A 92 2.31 -8.22 -0.66
CA ASP A 92 1.86 -9.02 -1.81
C ASP A 92 0.85 -10.10 -1.39
N PHE A 93 1.06 -10.74 -0.25
CA PHE A 93 0.11 -11.68 0.32
C PHE A 93 -1.21 -10.99 0.66
N ALA A 94 -1.17 -9.85 1.35
CA ALA A 94 -2.37 -9.10 1.71
C ALA A 94 -3.15 -8.63 0.47
N LEU A 95 -2.46 -8.19 -0.59
CA LEU A 95 -3.11 -7.82 -1.86
C LEU A 95 -3.78 -9.02 -2.52
N ARG A 96 -3.10 -10.17 -2.63
CA ARG A 96 -3.69 -11.39 -3.20
C ARG A 96 -4.90 -11.88 -2.40
N GLN A 97 -4.79 -11.83 -1.08
CA GLN A 97 -5.91 -12.17 -0.20
C GLN A 97 -7.10 -11.24 -0.45
N ARG A 98 -6.88 -9.92 -0.49
CA ARG A 98 -7.95 -8.96 -0.76
C ARG A 98 -8.58 -9.13 -2.14
N THR A 99 -7.77 -9.38 -3.18
CA THR A 99 -8.25 -9.69 -4.53
C THR A 99 -9.18 -10.90 -4.50
N HIS A 100 -8.78 -11.97 -3.80
CA HIS A 100 -9.61 -13.18 -3.67
C HIS A 100 -10.92 -12.91 -2.90
N GLU A 101 -10.85 -12.16 -1.80
CA GLU A 101 -12.04 -11.76 -1.03
C GLU A 101 -13.00 -10.90 -1.87
N ASP A 102 -12.48 -9.98 -2.69
CA ASP A 102 -13.27 -9.15 -3.60
C ASP A 102 -13.89 -9.97 -4.73
N GLU A 103 -13.19 -10.97 -5.28
CA GLU A 103 -13.75 -11.92 -6.26
C GLU A 103 -14.93 -12.69 -5.69
N LEU A 104 -14.78 -13.26 -4.48
CA LEU A 104 -15.87 -13.98 -3.81
C LEU A 104 -17.07 -13.07 -3.54
N ALA A 105 -16.82 -11.85 -3.07
CA ALA A 105 -17.87 -10.86 -2.83
C ALA A 105 -18.56 -10.44 -4.14
N LEU A 106 -17.81 -10.31 -5.24
CA LEU A 106 -18.34 -10.00 -6.56
C LEU A 106 -19.28 -11.12 -7.05
N ASP A 107 -18.83 -12.37 -6.94
CA ASP A 107 -19.62 -13.54 -7.34
C ASP A 107 -20.92 -13.65 -6.54
N GLU A 108 -20.85 -13.42 -5.22
CA GLU A 108 -22.03 -13.38 -4.37
C GLU A 108 -22.99 -12.24 -4.77
N LEU A 109 -22.47 -11.04 -5.02
CA LEU A 109 -23.29 -9.90 -5.46
C LEU A 109 -23.95 -10.16 -6.83
N LYS A 110 -23.22 -10.75 -7.77
CA LYS A 110 -23.75 -11.14 -9.10
C LYS A 110 -24.82 -12.21 -8.97
N TRP A 111 -24.62 -13.20 -8.10
CA TRP A 111 -25.62 -14.22 -7.82
C TRP A 111 -26.90 -13.62 -7.21
N ARG A 112 -26.77 -12.75 -6.20
CA ARG A 112 -27.91 -12.04 -5.60
C ARG A 112 -28.64 -11.17 -6.62
N LEU A 113 -27.90 -10.45 -7.47
CA LEU A 113 -28.46 -9.62 -8.52
C LEU A 113 -29.31 -10.46 -9.48
N LYS A 114 -28.77 -11.59 -9.96
CA LYS A 114 -29.51 -12.51 -10.83
C LYS A 114 -30.78 -13.01 -10.14
N LYS A 115 -30.70 -13.37 -8.86
CA LYS A 115 -31.87 -13.85 -8.12
C LYS A 115 -32.95 -12.79 -7.99
N THR A 116 -32.57 -11.54 -7.72
CA THR A 116 -33.51 -10.41 -7.68
C THR A 116 -34.10 -10.11 -9.06
N GLU A 117 -33.34 -10.28 -10.15
CA GLU A 117 -33.86 -10.12 -11.51
C GLU A 117 -34.89 -11.21 -11.86
N GLU A 118 -34.67 -12.47 -11.44
CA GLU A 118 -35.65 -13.56 -11.56
C GLU A 118 -36.93 -13.26 -10.75
N GLU A 119 -36.80 -12.76 -9.52
CA GLU A 119 -37.95 -12.38 -8.67
C GLU A 119 -38.76 -11.22 -9.27
N ILE A 120 -38.09 -10.26 -9.92
CA ILE A 120 -38.75 -9.17 -10.65
C ILE A 120 -39.56 -9.73 -11.83
N GLU A 121 -39.00 -10.66 -12.60
CA GLU A 121 -39.70 -11.29 -13.72
C GLU A 121 -40.93 -12.08 -13.25
N GLU A 122 -40.81 -12.83 -12.15
CA GLU A 122 -41.94 -13.51 -11.52
C GLU A 122 -43.05 -12.53 -11.09
N MET A 123 -42.67 -11.42 -10.44
CA MET A 123 -43.62 -10.40 -9.98
C MET A 123 -44.33 -9.71 -11.16
N ILE A 124 -43.65 -9.48 -12.28
CA ILE A 124 -44.26 -8.95 -13.51
C ILE A 124 -45.28 -9.94 -14.08
N ASN A 125 -44.92 -11.23 -14.16
CA ASN A 125 -45.83 -12.28 -14.62
C ASN A 125 -47.08 -12.39 -13.72
N ASP A 126 -46.92 -12.21 -12.41
CA ASP A 126 -48.06 -12.22 -11.48
C ASP A 126 -48.95 -10.99 -11.63
N LEU A 127 -48.38 -9.81 -11.91
CA LEU A 127 -49.16 -8.62 -12.28
C LEU A 127 -49.97 -8.84 -13.56
N ASP A 128 -49.39 -9.46 -14.59
CA ASP A 128 -50.09 -9.77 -15.84
C ASP A 128 -51.26 -10.74 -15.59
N LYS A 129 -51.07 -11.76 -14.75
CA LYS A 129 -52.15 -12.69 -14.35
C LYS A 129 -53.27 -11.96 -13.61
N LEU A 130 -52.92 -11.08 -12.66
CA LEU A 130 -53.90 -10.28 -11.92
C LEU A 130 -54.68 -9.35 -12.86
N GLU A 131 -54.02 -8.76 -13.86
CA GLU A 131 -54.70 -7.92 -14.85
C GLU A 131 -55.68 -8.72 -15.71
N LEU A 132 -55.33 -9.94 -16.14
CA LEU A 132 -56.23 -10.83 -16.84
C LEU A 132 -57.43 -11.25 -15.97
N GLU A 133 -57.20 -11.57 -14.69
CA GLU A 133 -58.27 -11.92 -13.75
C GLU A 133 -59.25 -10.75 -13.56
N MET A 134 -58.73 -9.53 -13.37
CA MET A 134 -59.54 -8.31 -13.30
C MET A 134 -60.35 -8.04 -14.57
N GLN A 135 -59.79 -8.32 -15.75
CA GLN A 135 -60.54 -8.19 -17.02
C GLN A 135 -61.70 -9.18 -17.09
N SER A 136 -61.48 -10.43 -16.65
CA SER A 136 -62.51 -11.46 -16.60
C SER A 136 -63.63 -11.09 -15.63
N GLU A 137 -63.29 -10.55 -14.46
CA GLU A 137 -64.25 -10.12 -13.46
C GLU A 137 -65.06 -8.91 -13.94
N ALA A 138 -64.43 -7.98 -14.66
CA ALA A 138 -65.12 -6.85 -15.26
C ALA A 138 -66.20 -7.30 -16.26
N GLN A 139 -65.96 -8.38 -17.02
CA GLN A 139 -66.96 -8.95 -17.94
C GLN A 139 -68.14 -9.56 -17.17
N MET A 140 -67.87 -10.32 -16.11
CA MET A 140 -68.92 -10.91 -15.25
C MET A 140 -69.76 -9.81 -14.57
N MET A 141 -69.11 -8.78 -14.02
CA MET A 141 -69.78 -7.64 -13.41
C MET A 141 -70.67 -6.89 -14.41
N LYS A 142 -70.17 -6.64 -15.62
CA LYS A 142 -70.95 -5.99 -16.68
C LYS A 142 -72.20 -6.80 -17.03
N LEU A 143 -72.10 -8.13 -17.08
CA LEU A 143 -73.23 -9.02 -17.35
C LEU A 143 -74.28 -8.95 -16.22
N ALA A 144 -73.86 -9.06 -14.96
CA ALA A 144 -74.77 -9.00 -13.81
C ALA A 144 -75.48 -7.64 -13.72
N GLN A 145 -74.75 -6.53 -13.91
CA GLN A 145 -75.33 -5.18 -13.95
C GLN A 145 -76.30 -4.99 -15.11
N THR A 146 -75.97 -5.48 -16.31
CA THR A 146 -76.87 -5.41 -17.47
C THR A 146 -78.15 -6.20 -17.23
N ARG A 147 -78.06 -7.37 -16.58
CA ARG A 147 -79.22 -8.19 -16.19
C ARG A 147 -80.11 -7.47 -15.18
N LEU A 148 -79.53 -6.80 -14.19
CA LEU A 148 -80.26 -5.98 -13.22
C LEU A 148 -80.96 -4.79 -13.91
N GLU A 149 -80.25 -4.07 -14.77
CA GLU A 149 -80.79 -2.94 -15.52
C GLU A 149 -81.98 -3.36 -16.38
N ARG A 150 -81.87 -4.46 -17.12
CA ARG A 150 -83.00 -4.96 -17.94
C ARG A 150 -84.25 -5.31 -17.14
N ARG A 151 -84.10 -5.66 -15.86
CA ARG A 151 -85.24 -5.98 -14.99
C ARG A 151 -85.98 -4.73 -14.50
N THR A 152 -85.41 -3.53 -14.64
CA THR A 152 -86.08 -2.26 -14.30
C THR A 152 -87.18 -1.90 -15.31
N TYR A 153 -87.12 -2.42 -16.53
CA TYR A 153 -88.10 -2.16 -17.59
C TYR A 153 -89.38 -3.01 -17.50
N ARG A 154 -89.56 -3.81 -16.44
CA ARG A 154 -90.78 -4.63 -16.25
C ARG A 154 -92.00 -3.73 -16.02
N PRO A 155 -93.12 -3.91 -16.75
CA PRO A 155 -94.29 -3.04 -16.61
C PRO A 155 -95.17 -3.43 -15.40
N GLY A 156 -95.78 -2.43 -14.76
CA GLY A 156 -96.86 -2.61 -13.80
C GLY A 156 -96.51 -3.45 -12.57
N ALA A 157 -97.36 -4.42 -12.24
CA ALA A 157 -97.20 -5.28 -11.06
C ALA A 157 -96.04 -6.29 -11.17
N ASP A 158 -95.53 -6.52 -12.38
CA ASP A 158 -94.38 -7.41 -12.62
C ASP A 158 -93.03 -6.75 -12.26
N LEU A 159 -93.02 -5.44 -11.95
CA LEU A 159 -91.87 -4.75 -11.37
C LEU A 159 -91.70 -5.12 -9.89
N CYS A 160 -91.45 -6.40 -9.64
CA CYS A 160 -91.31 -6.97 -8.32
C CYS A 160 -89.84 -7.29 -7.97
N ARG A 161 -89.49 -7.20 -6.69
CA ARG A 161 -88.21 -7.69 -6.16
C ARG A 161 -88.34 -9.17 -5.81
N ASP A 162 -88.20 -9.99 -6.84
CA ASP A 162 -88.26 -11.45 -6.77
C ASP A 162 -86.89 -12.07 -6.41
N GLN A 163 -86.86 -13.39 -6.23
CA GLN A 163 -85.66 -14.12 -5.83
C GLN A 163 -84.45 -13.87 -6.77
N PRO A 164 -84.59 -13.87 -8.11
CA PRO A 164 -83.44 -13.55 -8.96
C PRO A 164 -82.98 -12.08 -8.87
N GLN A 165 -83.83 -11.13 -8.44
CA GLN A 165 -83.38 -9.74 -8.19
C GLN A 165 -82.38 -9.71 -7.03
N TYR A 166 -82.72 -10.40 -5.93
CA TYR A 166 -81.83 -10.52 -4.77
C TYR A 166 -80.55 -11.25 -5.15
N GLY A 167 -80.64 -12.39 -5.84
CA GLY A 167 -79.46 -13.14 -6.28
C GLY A 167 -78.49 -12.34 -7.15
N LEU A 168 -79.00 -11.59 -8.14
CA LEU A 168 -78.15 -10.72 -8.97
C LEU A 168 -77.56 -9.54 -8.19
N THR A 169 -78.30 -8.99 -7.22
CA THR A 169 -77.80 -7.91 -6.36
C THR A 169 -76.65 -8.41 -5.49
N ASP A 170 -76.80 -9.60 -4.91
CA ASP A 170 -75.77 -10.26 -4.12
C ASP A 170 -74.55 -10.61 -4.97
N GLU A 171 -74.74 -11.12 -6.20
CA GLU A 171 -73.68 -11.39 -7.16
C GLU A 171 -72.86 -10.11 -7.47
N VAL A 172 -73.51 -8.97 -7.71
CA VAL A 172 -72.82 -7.69 -7.93
C VAL A 172 -72.03 -7.25 -6.69
N ASN A 173 -72.58 -7.44 -5.49
CA ASN A 173 -71.88 -7.10 -4.24
C ASN A 173 -70.65 -8.00 -4.00
N GLN A 174 -70.76 -9.29 -4.31
CA GLN A 174 -69.65 -10.24 -4.22
C GLN A 174 -68.55 -9.92 -5.23
N LEU A 175 -68.91 -9.66 -6.49
CA LEU A 175 -67.98 -9.23 -7.54
C LEU A 175 -67.30 -7.89 -7.20
N ASN A 176 -68.01 -6.94 -6.58
CA ASN A 176 -67.38 -5.70 -6.12
C ASN A 176 -66.35 -5.94 -5.01
N SER A 177 -66.66 -6.84 -4.08
CA SER A 177 -65.77 -7.20 -2.97
C SER A 177 -64.52 -7.92 -3.48
N SER A 178 -64.69 -8.86 -4.41
CA SER A 178 -63.61 -9.58 -5.07
C SER A 178 -62.71 -8.62 -5.89
N ARG A 179 -63.30 -7.72 -6.70
CA ARG A 179 -62.58 -6.67 -7.44
C ARG A 179 -61.72 -5.79 -6.53
N ASN A 180 -62.26 -5.37 -5.39
CA ASN A 180 -61.51 -4.56 -4.43
C ASN A 180 -60.32 -5.33 -3.83
N SER A 181 -60.48 -6.64 -3.59
CA SER A 181 -59.41 -7.52 -3.14
C SER A 181 -58.31 -7.67 -4.19
N LEU A 182 -58.67 -7.86 -5.47
CA LEU A 182 -57.71 -7.92 -6.57
C LEU A 182 -56.95 -6.60 -6.76
N LEU A 183 -57.64 -5.45 -6.66
CA LEU A 183 -57.01 -4.13 -6.71
C LEU A 183 -56.00 -3.93 -5.57
N TYR A 184 -56.35 -4.37 -4.36
CA TYR A 184 -55.44 -4.31 -3.22
C TYR A 184 -54.19 -5.17 -3.46
N LYS A 185 -54.36 -6.41 -3.92
CA LYS A 185 -53.25 -7.29 -4.28
C LYS A 185 -52.37 -6.71 -5.38
N GLN A 186 -52.97 -6.11 -6.41
CA GLN A 186 -52.22 -5.46 -7.49
C GLN A 186 -51.38 -4.28 -6.96
N ALA A 187 -51.94 -3.46 -6.07
CA ALA A 187 -51.19 -2.37 -5.45
C ALA A 187 -50.01 -2.88 -4.61
N GLU A 188 -50.21 -3.96 -3.86
CA GLU A 188 -49.16 -4.62 -3.07
C GLU A 188 -48.06 -5.18 -3.97
N CYS A 189 -48.39 -5.93 -5.03
CA CYS A 189 -47.42 -6.44 -5.99
C CYS A 189 -46.61 -5.32 -6.66
N ARG A 190 -47.27 -4.20 -7.03
CA ARG A 190 -46.57 -3.02 -7.58
C ARG A 190 -45.62 -2.38 -6.56
N HIS A 191 -46.01 -2.32 -5.29
CA HIS A 191 -45.14 -1.80 -4.24
C HIS A 191 -43.90 -2.69 -4.04
N GLN A 192 -44.11 -4.01 -4.00
CA GLN A 192 -43.04 -5.00 -3.89
C GLN A 192 -42.10 -4.94 -5.11
N LEU A 193 -42.64 -4.82 -6.32
CA LEU A 193 -41.86 -4.66 -7.55
C LEU A 193 -40.93 -3.44 -7.46
N HIS A 194 -41.47 -2.28 -7.06
CA HIS A 194 -40.66 -1.06 -6.90
C HIS A 194 -39.54 -1.24 -5.85
N ALA A 195 -39.82 -1.96 -4.74
CA ALA A 195 -38.81 -2.28 -3.73
C ALA A 195 -37.70 -3.21 -4.27
N LEU A 196 -38.08 -4.21 -5.07
CA LEU A 196 -37.12 -5.09 -5.75
C LEU A 196 -36.27 -4.33 -6.77
N GLU A 197 -36.86 -3.41 -7.53
CA GLU A 197 -36.12 -2.58 -8.50
C GLU A 197 -35.10 -1.66 -7.81
N ALA A 198 -35.47 -1.05 -6.69
CA ALA A 198 -34.55 -0.26 -5.88
C ALA A 198 -33.38 -1.13 -5.36
N THR A 199 -33.69 -2.35 -4.91
CA THR A 199 -32.68 -3.32 -4.46
C THR A 199 -31.75 -3.75 -5.59
N ARG A 200 -32.30 -4.06 -6.77
CA ARG A 200 -31.54 -4.37 -8.00
C ARG A 200 -30.57 -3.25 -8.36
N ASN A 201 -31.02 -2.00 -8.33
CA ASN A 201 -30.16 -0.86 -8.66
C ASN A 201 -29.00 -0.70 -7.67
N ARG A 202 -29.28 -0.87 -6.37
CA ARG A 202 -28.24 -0.89 -5.32
C ARG A 202 -27.24 -2.03 -5.52
N LEU A 203 -27.71 -3.22 -5.88
CA LEU A 203 -26.83 -4.36 -6.17
C LEU A 203 -25.96 -4.09 -7.40
N LYS A 204 -26.51 -3.50 -8.47
CA LYS A 204 -25.75 -3.09 -9.67
C LYS A 204 -24.64 -2.09 -9.34
N GLU A 205 -24.93 -1.10 -8.50
CA GLU A 205 -23.92 -0.16 -8.00
C GLU A 205 -22.84 -0.88 -7.18
N GLY A 206 -23.24 -1.79 -6.28
CA GLY A 206 -22.32 -2.60 -5.49
C GLY A 206 -21.37 -3.45 -6.35
N VAL A 207 -21.90 -4.08 -7.41
CA VAL A 207 -21.11 -4.83 -8.40
C VAL A 207 -20.11 -3.90 -9.08
N ALA A 208 -20.55 -2.75 -9.60
CA ALA A 208 -19.68 -1.80 -10.29
C ALA A 208 -18.52 -1.29 -9.39
N ILE A 209 -18.80 -1.01 -8.12
CA ILE A 209 -17.78 -0.61 -7.14
C ILE A 209 -16.78 -1.75 -6.94
N LYS A 210 -17.25 -2.99 -6.73
CA LYS A 210 -16.38 -4.15 -6.52
C LYS A 210 -15.53 -4.49 -7.75
N GLU A 211 -16.09 -4.39 -8.96
CA GLU A 211 -15.32 -4.56 -10.20
C GLU A 211 -14.22 -3.50 -10.33
N ASN A 212 -14.51 -2.25 -9.93
CA ASN A 212 -13.51 -1.20 -9.92
C ASN A 212 -12.40 -1.46 -8.88
N SER A 213 -12.76 -1.86 -7.65
CA SER A 213 -11.79 -2.24 -6.62
C SER A 213 -10.89 -3.38 -7.08
N LEU A 214 -11.48 -4.45 -7.61
CA LEU A 214 -10.75 -5.61 -8.12
C LEU A 214 -9.78 -5.22 -9.24
N ARG A 215 -10.21 -4.33 -10.15
CA ARG A 215 -9.35 -3.81 -11.22
C ARG A 215 -8.16 -3.03 -10.68
N ILE A 216 -8.38 -2.17 -9.69
CA ILE A 216 -7.31 -1.40 -9.05
C ILE A 216 -6.31 -2.35 -8.40
N ASP A 217 -6.79 -3.34 -7.65
CA ASP A 217 -5.95 -4.31 -6.94
C ASP A 217 -5.13 -5.18 -7.89
N THR A 218 -5.75 -5.64 -8.98
CA THR A 218 -5.07 -6.40 -10.03
C THR A 218 -3.96 -5.58 -10.67
N ASN A 219 -4.22 -4.29 -10.97
CA ASN A 219 -3.22 -3.38 -11.50
C ASN A 219 -2.09 -3.13 -10.47
N CYS A 220 -2.40 -3.00 -9.18
CA CYS A 220 -1.39 -2.87 -8.13
C CYS A 220 -0.47 -4.11 -8.06
N LEU A 221 -1.03 -5.32 -8.17
CA LEU A 221 -0.26 -6.56 -8.23
C LEU A 221 0.63 -6.62 -9.48
N GLU A 222 0.10 -6.22 -10.64
CA GLU A 222 0.86 -6.17 -11.89
C GLU A 222 2.00 -5.14 -11.85
N LEU A 223 1.74 -3.93 -11.34
CA LEU A 223 2.75 -2.89 -11.15
C LEU A 223 3.85 -3.34 -10.19
N ARG A 224 3.50 -4.04 -9.11
CA ARG A 224 4.49 -4.63 -8.19
C ARG A 224 5.30 -5.74 -8.86
N LYS A 225 4.66 -6.60 -9.65
CA LYS A 225 5.35 -7.65 -10.41
C LYS A 225 6.35 -7.07 -11.41
N THR A 226 5.96 -6.03 -12.15
CA THR A 226 6.80 -5.39 -13.17
C THR A 226 7.92 -4.53 -12.59
N ARG A 227 7.68 -3.80 -11.50
CA ARG A 227 8.67 -2.87 -10.91
C ARG A 227 9.55 -3.50 -9.83
N MET A 228 9.10 -4.56 -9.17
CA MET A 228 9.78 -5.16 -8.01
C MET A 228 10.08 -6.66 -8.19
N ASN A 229 9.93 -7.20 -9.41
CA ASN A 229 10.09 -8.62 -9.74
C ASN A 229 9.33 -9.59 -8.79
N GLY A 230 8.26 -9.11 -8.13
CA GLY A 230 7.48 -9.88 -7.15
C GLY A 230 8.21 -10.26 -5.85
N SER A 231 9.40 -9.71 -5.59
CA SER A 231 10.18 -10.00 -4.39
C SER A 231 10.71 -8.78 -3.63
N GLY A 232 10.63 -7.58 -4.22
CA GLY A 232 11.19 -6.37 -3.59
C GLY A 232 12.73 -6.28 -3.71
N ARG A 233 13.39 -7.28 -4.32
CA ARG A 233 14.83 -7.25 -4.55
C ARG A 233 15.21 -6.21 -5.61
N TYR A 234 16.02 -5.25 -5.19
CA TYR A 234 16.74 -4.37 -6.11
C TYR A 234 18.04 -5.08 -6.54
N GLU A 235 18.15 -5.47 -7.82
CA GLU A 235 19.30 -6.18 -8.41
C GLU A 235 20.54 -5.28 -8.60
N GLY A 236 20.82 -4.38 -7.65
CA GLY A 236 21.89 -3.38 -7.74
C GLY A 236 22.99 -3.48 -6.67
N LEU A 237 22.93 -4.47 -5.79
CA LEU A 237 23.90 -4.67 -4.71
C LEU A 237 24.42 -6.11 -4.71
N ASP A 238 24.98 -6.53 -5.84
CA ASP A 238 25.78 -7.74 -5.88
C ASP A 238 26.99 -7.56 -4.93
N GLU A 239 26.98 -8.32 -3.84
CA GLU A 239 28.13 -8.65 -2.98
C GLU A 239 28.97 -7.47 -2.47
N VAL A 240 28.35 -6.50 -1.80
CA VAL A 240 29.12 -5.58 -0.95
C VAL A 240 29.51 -6.31 0.34
N ASN A 241 30.62 -7.04 0.29
CA ASN A 241 31.17 -7.76 1.44
C ASN A 241 32.11 -6.84 2.24
N CYS A 242 31.92 -6.76 3.56
CA CYS A 242 32.81 -6.06 4.49
C CYS A 242 34.28 -6.44 4.27
N ALA A 243 34.56 -7.72 4.04
CA ALA A 243 35.92 -8.20 3.79
C ALA A 243 36.53 -7.57 2.51
N LYS A 244 35.72 -7.31 1.48
CA LYS A 244 36.17 -6.75 0.20
C LYS A 244 36.43 -5.24 0.29
N LEU A 245 35.63 -4.51 1.06
CA LEU A 245 35.84 -3.09 1.36
C LEU A 245 37.03 -2.85 2.30
N MET A 246 37.22 -3.73 3.28
CA MET A 246 38.37 -3.65 4.20
C MET A 246 39.68 -4.15 3.55
N ALA A 247 39.60 -5.03 2.55
CA ALA A 247 40.77 -5.49 1.78
C ALA A 247 41.22 -4.53 0.66
N GLY A 248 40.36 -3.59 0.23
CA GLY A 248 40.59 -2.71 -0.91
C GLY A 248 41.39 -1.44 -0.63
N HIS A 249 41.81 -1.18 0.62
CA HIS A 249 42.70 -0.06 0.93
C HIS A 249 44.16 -0.54 1.02
N PRO A 250 44.97 -0.39 -0.05
CA PRO A 250 46.41 -0.52 0.09
C PRO A 250 46.89 0.55 1.08
N THR A 251 47.52 0.10 2.15
CA THR A 251 48.40 0.91 2.97
C THR A 251 49.52 1.43 2.09
N GLY A 252 49.47 2.70 1.72
CA GLY A 252 50.48 3.36 0.89
C GLY A 252 50.04 3.50 -0.56
N ASP A 253 49.38 4.61 -0.89
CA ASP A 253 49.99 5.71 -1.65
C ASP A 253 48.96 6.83 -1.86
N GLU A 254 49.44 8.06 -1.69
CA GLU A 254 48.82 9.36 -2.02
C GLU A 254 47.30 9.41 -2.23
N ALA A 255 46.55 9.47 -1.13
CA ALA A 255 45.29 10.22 -1.10
C ALA A 255 45.48 11.37 -0.12
N VAL A 256 45.85 12.54 -0.63
CA VAL A 256 45.65 13.80 0.08
C VAL A 256 44.15 13.91 0.31
N CYS A 257 43.69 13.60 1.52
CA CYS A 257 42.36 13.98 1.97
C CYS A 257 42.33 15.50 2.06
N GLU A 258 42.09 16.15 0.93
CA GLU A 258 41.65 17.53 0.93
C GLU A 258 40.34 17.54 1.73
N ALA A 259 40.34 18.28 2.83
CA ALA A 259 39.18 18.44 3.68
C ALA A 259 38.13 19.25 2.90
N THR A 260 37.43 18.60 1.97
CA THR A 260 36.21 19.15 1.41
C THR A 260 35.25 19.24 2.58
N ARG A 261 35.08 20.47 3.08
CA ARG A 261 34.03 20.85 4.02
C ARG A 261 32.74 20.24 3.48
N LEU A 262 32.30 19.14 4.10
CA LEU A 262 30.99 18.56 3.82
C LEU A 262 29.98 19.63 4.24
N ASP A 263 29.49 20.39 3.26
CA ASP A 263 28.38 21.30 3.47
C ASP A 263 27.20 20.46 3.92
N LYS A 264 26.93 20.56 5.23
CA LYS A 264 25.74 20.16 5.98
C LYS A 264 24.86 19.15 5.25
N VAL A 265 25.02 17.87 5.60
CA VAL A 265 23.98 16.85 5.38
C VAL A 265 22.65 17.43 5.89
N PRO A 266 21.61 17.56 5.04
CA PRO A 266 20.34 18.13 5.47
C PRO A 266 19.77 17.22 6.56
N THR A 267 19.55 17.78 7.75
CA THR A 267 18.80 17.09 8.81
C THR A 267 17.40 16.80 8.29
N TYR A 268 16.81 15.68 8.71
CA TYR A 268 15.48 15.18 8.30
C TYR A 268 14.40 16.29 8.29
N THR A 269 14.50 17.22 9.24
CA THR A 269 13.65 18.42 9.38
C THR A 269 13.63 19.36 8.17
N LYS A 270 14.71 19.43 7.37
CA LYS A 270 14.75 20.26 6.15
C LYS A 270 14.09 19.57 4.96
N LEU A 271 14.12 18.25 4.89
CA LEU A 271 13.44 17.48 3.84
C LEU A 271 11.91 17.51 4.06
N ASP A 272 11.45 17.45 5.31
CA ASP A 272 10.03 17.59 5.65
C ASP A 272 9.47 19.00 5.38
N ALA A 273 10.30 20.04 5.54
CA ALA A 273 9.94 21.41 5.19
C ALA A 273 9.78 21.61 3.67
N ILE A 274 10.63 20.96 2.87
CA ILE A 274 10.55 20.98 1.40
C ILE A 274 9.34 20.17 0.93
N ALA A 275 9.07 19.00 1.54
CA ALA A 275 7.87 18.21 1.25
C ALA A 275 6.57 18.95 1.59
N SER A 276 6.55 19.71 2.70
CA SER A 276 5.41 20.55 3.08
C SER A 276 5.23 21.77 2.16
N ALA A 277 6.31 22.35 1.65
CA ALA A 277 6.26 23.44 0.67
C ALA A 277 5.70 22.97 -0.69
N CYS A 278 6.12 21.80 -1.17
CA CYS A 278 5.58 21.19 -2.40
C CYS A 278 4.09 20.80 -2.28
N ALA A 279 3.60 20.52 -1.07
CA ALA A 279 2.18 20.24 -0.82
C ALA A 279 1.30 21.51 -0.87
N LEU A 280 1.87 22.68 -0.57
CA LEU A 280 1.17 23.98 -0.64
C LEU A 280 1.08 24.54 -2.06
N GLU A 281 2.06 24.25 -2.93
CA GLU A 281 2.03 24.67 -4.34
C GLU A 281 1.03 23.88 -5.21
N ASN A 282 0.60 22.69 -4.77
CA ASN A 282 -0.32 21.82 -5.50
C ASN A 282 -1.78 21.85 -4.99
N SER A 283 -2.13 22.82 -4.13
CA SER A 283 -3.53 23.02 -3.73
C SER A 283 -4.33 23.68 -4.86
N PRO A 284 -5.52 23.17 -5.23
CA PRO A 284 -6.32 23.72 -6.32
C PRO A 284 -6.75 25.15 -6.00
N LYS A 285 -6.37 26.10 -6.86
CA LYS A 285 -6.83 27.49 -6.78
C LYS A 285 -8.36 27.50 -6.76
N LYS A 286 -8.95 27.96 -5.65
CA LYS A 286 -10.38 28.27 -5.58
C LYS A 286 -10.71 29.27 -6.69
N VAL A 287 -11.49 28.82 -7.67
CA VAL A 287 -12.18 29.70 -8.62
C VAL A 287 -13.24 30.45 -7.79
N VAL A 288 -12.95 31.72 -7.51
CA VAL A 288 -13.94 32.67 -6.98
C VAL A 288 -14.73 33.20 -8.18
N GLN A 289 -16.04 33.25 -7.98
CA GLN A 289 -17.13 33.60 -8.91
C GLN A 289 -16.87 34.82 -9.78
#